data_AF-A0AAV8VF10-F1
#
_entry.id   AF-A0AAV8VF10-F1
#
_cell.length_a   1.000
_cell.length_b   1.000
_cell.length_c   1.000
_cell.angle_alpha   90.00
_cell.angle_beta   90.00
_cell.angle_gamma   90.00
#
_symmetry.space_group_name_H-M   'P 1'
#
loop_
_entity.id
_entity.type
_entity.pdbx_description
1 polymer ?
#
loop_
_entity_poly.entity_id
_entity_poly.type
_entity_poly.pdbx_seq_one_letter_code
_entity_poly.pdbx_strand_id
1 'polypeptide(L)'
;MEKQVAVTVSSNICQLSNFKQGDDWEIFSERLEQFFEVNGIEARRRTAFLLTLIDEEVYKILKNLCDPDLPKAKSYEELIQLLETQFKTKVSIFRKRIQFDNLKQKEESISEWFVKKHFASFCNFGVILTERVKDKFVTGLRSGSILDRLCEEDETRTLQ
;
A
#
# COMPACT_ATOMS: atom_id res chain seq x y z
N MET A 1 -36.41 -5.09 -38.43
CA MET A 1 -35.27 -4.16 -38.23
C MET A 1 -34.61 -4.50 -36.90
N GLU A 2 -33.73 -5.51 -36.92
CA GLU A 2 -32.92 -5.85 -35.76
C GLU A 2 -31.68 -4.96 -35.77
N LYS A 3 -31.52 -4.12 -34.74
CA LYS A 3 -30.26 -3.42 -34.51
C LYS A 3 -29.34 -4.39 -33.78
N GLN A 4 -28.36 -4.92 -34.50
CA GLN A 4 -27.23 -5.62 -33.93
C GLN A 4 -26.45 -4.61 -33.07
N VAL A 5 -26.56 -4.73 -31.75
CA VAL A 5 -25.73 -3.97 -30.81
C VAL A 5 -24.35 -4.60 -30.86
N ALA A 6 -23.40 -3.88 -31.46
CA ALA A 6 -22.00 -4.25 -31.44
C ALA A 6 -21.52 -4.29 -29.98
N VAL A 7 -21.26 -5.49 -29.48
CA VAL A 7 -20.54 -5.68 -28.23
C VAL A 7 -19.07 -5.44 -28.54
N THR A 8 -18.61 -4.20 -28.36
CA THR A 8 -17.18 -3.88 -28.42
C THR A 8 -16.51 -4.60 -27.25
N VAL A 9 -15.77 -5.67 -27.55
CA VAL A 9 -14.83 -6.28 -26.62
C VAL A 9 -13.71 -5.28 -26.42
N SER A 10 -13.81 -4.45 -25.37
CA SER A 10 -12.73 -3.56 -24.96
C SER A 10 -11.50 -4.42 -24.69
N SER A 11 -10.49 -4.31 -25.54
CA SER A 11 -9.15 -4.83 -25.28
C SER A 11 -8.67 -4.28 -23.95
N ASN A 12 -8.37 -5.15 -22.98
CA ASN A 12 -7.81 -4.75 -21.70
C ASN A 12 -6.58 -3.85 -21.94
N ILE A 13 -6.70 -2.58 -21.58
CA ILE A 13 -5.69 -1.54 -21.84
C ILE A 13 -4.44 -1.81 -21.00
N CYS A 14 -4.61 -2.44 -19.83
CA CYS A 14 -3.56 -2.86 -18.93
C CYS A 14 -3.86 -4.26 -18.37
N GLN A 15 -2.84 -4.95 -17.86
CA GLN A 15 -2.98 -6.22 -17.15
C GLN A 15 -2.80 -6.00 -15.64
N LEU A 16 -3.67 -6.63 -14.86
CA LEU A 16 -3.53 -6.71 -13.40
C LEU A 16 -3.16 -8.15 -13.03
N SER A 17 -2.10 -8.30 -12.25
CA SER A 17 -1.67 -9.59 -11.72
C SER A 17 -2.64 -10.08 -10.65
N ASN A 18 -2.88 -11.39 -10.59
CA ASN A 18 -3.71 -11.97 -9.54
C ASN A 18 -3.11 -11.71 -8.15
N PHE A 19 -3.99 -11.50 -7.16
CA PHE A 19 -3.62 -11.41 -5.76
C PHE A 19 -3.46 -12.81 -5.17
N LYS A 20 -2.34 -13.03 -4.49
CA LYS A 20 -2.01 -14.28 -3.80
C LYS A 20 -1.57 -14.01 -2.36
N GLN A 21 -1.57 -15.07 -1.56
CA GLN A 21 -1.10 -14.97 -0.18
C GLN A 21 0.36 -14.51 -0.11
N GLY A 22 0.62 -13.49 0.71
CA GLY A 22 1.94 -12.86 0.87
C GLY A 22 2.14 -11.59 0.06
N ASP A 23 1.23 -11.28 -0.88
CA ASP A 23 1.21 -9.99 -1.54
C ASP A 23 0.73 -8.87 -0.60
N ASP A 24 1.05 -7.62 -0.93
CA ASP A 24 0.56 -6.45 -0.21
C ASP A 24 -0.87 -6.11 -0.68
N TRP A 25 -1.85 -6.35 0.20
CA TRP A 25 -3.26 -6.10 -0.09
C TRP A 25 -3.55 -4.63 -0.39
N GLU A 26 -2.90 -3.69 0.30
CA GLU A 26 -3.16 -2.26 0.13
C GLU A 26 -2.75 -1.83 -1.28
N ILE A 27 -1.53 -2.19 -1.70
CA ILE A 27 -1.04 -1.93 -3.06
C ILE A 27 -1.91 -2.61 -4.12
N PHE A 28 -2.35 -3.86 -3.89
CA PHE A 28 -3.21 -4.56 -4.84
C PHE A 28 -4.56 -3.86 -5.00
N SER A 29 -5.21 -3.49 -3.88
CA SER A 29 -6.51 -2.84 -3.88
C SER A 29 -6.49 -1.48 -4.58
N GLU A 30 -5.46 -0.67 -4.37
CA GLU A 30 -5.26 0.61 -5.06
C GLU A 30 -5.13 0.40 -6.58
N ARG A 31 -4.34 -0.58 -7.00
CA ARG A 31 -4.16 -0.92 -8.42
C ARG A 31 -5.44 -1.48 -9.05
N LEU A 32 -6.24 -2.22 -8.29
CA LEU A 32 -7.53 -2.75 -8.74
C LEU A 32 -8.52 -1.64 -9.07
N GLU A 33 -8.60 -0.60 -8.23
CA GLU A 33 -9.45 0.57 -8.52
C GLU A 33 -8.99 1.32 -9.77
N GLN A 34 -7.68 1.54 -9.94
CA GLN A 34 -7.15 2.15 -11.16
C GLN A 34 -7.41 1.30 -12.40
N PHE A 35 -7.36 -0.04 -12.26
CA PHE A 35 -7.72 -0.95 -13.34
C PHE A 35 -9.19 -0.79 -13.76
N PHE A 36 -10.11 -0.65 -12.80
CA PHE A 36 -11.51 -0.42 -13.11
C PHE A 36 -11.75 0.91 -13.81
N GLU A 37 -11.07 1.98 -13.38
CA GLU A 37 -11.17 3.30 -14.00
C GLU A 37 -10.69 3.28 -15.45
N VAL A 38 -9.48 2.78 -15.68
CA VAL A 38 -8.87 2.77 -17.01
C VAL A 38 -9.65 1.89 -17.99
N ASN A 39 -10.18 0.74 -17.55
CA ASN A 39 -10.90 -0.18 -18.42
C ASN A 39 -12.42 0.07 -18.44
N GLY A 40 -12.93 1.09 -17.73
CA GLY A 40 -14.36 1.42 -17.69
C GLY A 40 -15.23 0.29 -17.13
N ILE A 41 -14.76 -0.39 -16.08
CA ILE A 41 -15.48 -1.53 -15.50
C ILE A 41 -16.66 -1.03 -14.65
N GLU A 42 -17.87 -1.30 -15.13
CA GLU A 42 -19.12 -1.00 -14.43
C GLU A 42 -19.18 -1.67 -13.05
N ALA A 43 -19.75 -0.98 -12.05
CA ALA A 43 -19.87 -1.46 -10.67
C ALA A 43 -20.43 -2.88 -10.54
N ARG A 44 -21.48 -3.22 -11.32
CA ARG A 44 -22.10 -4.55 -11.32
C ARG A 44 -21.17 -5.71 -11.73
N ARG A 45 -20.04 -5.41 -12.38
CA ARG A 45 -19.04 -6.40 -12.80
C ARG A 45 -17.88 -6.51 -11.82
N ARG A 46 -17.68 -5.54 -10.92
CA ARG A 46 -16.52 -5.48 -10.02
C ARG A 46 -16.41 -6.69 -9.11
N THR A 47 -17.52 -7.18 -8.55
CA THR A 47 -17.56 -8.42 -7.76
C THR A 47 -17.04 -9.61 -8.56
N ALA A 48 -17.54 -9.82 -9.78
CA ALA A 48 -17.09 -10.93 -10.61
C ALA A 48 -15.60 -10.81 -10.96
N PHE A 49 -15.13 -9.61 -11.30
CA PHE A 49 -13.72 -9.35 -11.56
C PHE A 49 -12.83 -9.66 -10.35
N LEU A 50 -13.17 -9.16 -9.17
CA LEU A 50 -12.41 -9.42 -7.94
C LEU A 50 -12.26 -10.93 -7.68
N LEU A 51 -13.37 -11.67 -7.78
CA LEU A 51 -13.37 -13.13 -7.56
C LEU A 51 -12.53 -13.90 -8.58
N THR A 52 -12.32 -13.35 -9.78
CA THR A 52 -11.43 -13.95 -10.80
C THR A 52 -9.96 -13.53 -10.66
N LEU A 53 -9.69 -12.45 -9.93
CA LEU A 53 -8.33 -11.90 -9.73
C LEU A 53 -7.66 -12.39 -8.45
N ILE A 54 -8.39 -13.01 -7.53
CA ILE A 54 -7.80 -13.69 -6.38
C ILE A 54 -7.42 -15.13 -6.76
N ASP A 55 -6.32 -15.64 -6.19
CA ASP A 55 -5.93 -17.02 -6.39
C ASP A 55 -6.86 -18.02 -5.64
N GLU A 56 -6.65 -19.31 -5.88
CA GLU A 56 -7.49 -20.36 -5.31
C GLU A 56 -7.46 -20.38 -3.77
N GLU A 57 -6.30 -20.15 -3.16
CA GLU A 57 -6.13 -20.19 -1.70
C GLU A 57 -6.80 -18.98 -1.04
N VAL A 58 -6.65 -17.79 -1.61
CA VAL A 58 -7.37 -16.59 -1.17
C VAL A 58 -8.87 -16.75 -1.36
N TYR A 59 -9.32 -17.36 -2.46
CA TYR A 59 -10.75 -17.64 -2.68
C TYR A 59 -11.31 -18.59 -1.62
N LYS A 60 -10.58 -19.66 -1.24
CA LYS A 60 -10.98 -20.56 -0.15
C LYS A 60 -11.14 -19.82 1.17
N ILE A 61 -10.20 -18.94 1.51
CA ILE A 61 -10.29 -18.08 2.71
C ILE A 61 -11.51 -17.18 2.64
N LEU A 62 -11.70 -16.47 1.52
CA LEU A 62 -12.85 -15.58 1.33
C LEU A 62 -14.18 -16.32 1.44
N LYS A 63 -14.26 -17.53 0.86
CA LYS A 63 -15.46 -18.37 0.95
C LYS A 63 -15.81 -18.69 2.41
N ASN A 64 -14.82 -19.10 3.21
CA ASN A 64 -15.02 -19.35 4.65
C ASN A 64 -15.45 -18.09 5.40
N LEU A 65 -14.94 -16.91 5.02
CA LEU A 65 -15.35 -15.62 5.62
C LEU A 65 -16.77 -15.21 5.22
N CYS A 66 -17.30 -15.73 4.10
CA CYS A 66 -18.64 -15.41 3.63
C CYS A 66 -19.73 -16.33 4.19
N ASP A 67 -19.36 -17.47 4.78
CA ASP A 67 -20.30 -18.48 5.27
C ASP A 67 -21.36 -17.86 6.20
N PRO A 68 -22.65 -18.21 6.06
CA PRO A 68 -23.20 -19.27 5.18
C PRO A 68 -23.45 -18.85 3.72
N ASP A 69 -23.19 -17.59 3.35
CA ASP A 69 -23.42 -17.10 1.99
C ASP A 69 -22.26 -17.42 1.05
N LEU A 70 -22.53 -17.38 -0.26
CA LEU A 70 -21.46 -17.46 -1.27
C LEU A 70 -20.83 -16.08 -1.50
N PRO A 71 -19.51 -16.00 -1.81
CA PRO A 71 -18.86 -14.72 -2.11
C PRO A 71 -19.57 -13.91 -3.20
N LYS A 72 -20.11 -14.57 -4.23
CA LYS A 72 -20.86 -13.93 -5.32
C LYS A 72 -22.17 -13.25 -4.90
N ALA A 73 -22.69 -13.56 -3.71
CA ALA A 73 -23.92 -12.99 -3.17
C ALA A 73 -23.68 -11.70 -2.38
N LYS A 74 -22.42 -11.38 -2.05
CA LYS A 74 -22.03 -10.14 -1.38
C LYS A 74 -21.69 -9.04 -2.38
N SER A 75 -21.85 -7.79 -1.95
CA SER A 75 -21.43 -6.62 -2.70
C SER A 75 -19.90 -6.56 -2.83
N TYR A 76 -19.42 -5.78 -3.80
CA TYR A 76 -17.99 -5.57 -3.99
C TYR A 76 -17.34 -4.96 -2.74
N GLU A 77 -18.02 -3.99 -2.13
CA GLU A 77 -17.58 -3.27 -0.95
C GLU A 77 -17.44 -4.19 0.27
N GLU A 78 -18.39 -5.08 0.49
CA GLU A 78 -18.31 -6.09 1.56
C GLU A 78 -17.13 -7.04 1.36
N LEU A 79 -16.90 -7.50 0.13
CA LEU A 79 -15.77 -8.39 -0.17
C LEU A 79 -14.42 -7.69 0.03
N ILE A 80 -14.30 -6.42 -0.38
CA ILE A 80 -13.10 -5.62 -0.13
C ILE A 80 -12.83 -5.48 1.36
N GLN A 81 -13.85 -5.19 2.18
CA GLN A 81 -13.68 -5.08 3.63
C GLN A 81 -13.27 -6.40 4.29
N LEU A 82 -13.83 -7.53 3.85
CA LEU A 82 -13.45 -8.85 4.34
C LEU A 82 -11.98 -9.17 4.01
N LEU A 83 -11.60 -8.97 2.75
CA LEU A 83 -10.23 -9.21 2.29
C LEU A 83 -9.24 -8.23 2.95
N GLU A 84 -9.61 -6.98 3.13
CA GLU A 84 -8.80 -6.00 3.86
C GLU A 84 -8.62 -6.44 5.31
N THR A 85 -9.68 -6.83 6.00
CA THR A 85 -9.57 -7.29 7.40
C THR A 85 -8.67 -8.52 7.54
N GLN A 86 -8.69 -9.43 6.56
CA GLN A 86 -7.94 -10.68 6.58
C GLN A 86 -6.48 -10.52 6.13
N PHE A 87 -6.23 -9.77 5.06
CA PHE A 87 -4.94 -9.68 4.37
C PHE A 87 -4.20 -8.37 4.58
N LYS A 88 -4.88 -7.31 5.05
CA LYS A 88 -4.16 -6.18 5.61
C LYS A 88 -3.45 -6.71 6.83
N THR A 89 -2.13 -6.91 6.67
CA THR A 89 -1.27 -7.17 7.80
C THR A 89 -1.62 -6.11 8.82
N LYS A 90 -2.03 -6.49 10.04
CA LYS A 90 -2.01 -5.56 11.17
C LYS A 90 -0.55 -5.20 11.38
N VAL A 91 -0.05 -4.30 10.53
CA VAL A 91 1.25 -3.70 10.64
C VAL A 91 1.17 -2.98 11.96
N SER A 92 1.78 -3.58 12.97
CA SER A 92 1.86 -2.94 14.27
C SER A 92 2.60 -1.64 14.02
N ILE A 93 1.86 -0.54 14.07
CA ILE A 93 2.41 0.81 13.92
C ILE A 93 3.58 0.97 14.90
N PHE A 94 3.45 0.42 16.11
CA PHE A 94 4.53 0.35 17.08
C PHE A 94 5.75 -0.44 16.59
N ARG A 95 5.60 -1.59 15.93
CA ARG A 95 6.74 -2.29 15.32
C ARG A 95 7.42 -1.47 14.22
N LYS A 96 6.66 -0.76 13.38
CA LYS A 96 7.23 0.12 12.35
C LYS A 96 7.94 1.31 12.95
N ARG A 97 7.36 1.91 14.00
CA ARG A 97 7.99 2.97 14.79
C ARG A 97 9.27 2.49 15.45
N ILE A 98 9.27 1.32 16.11
CA ILE A 98 10.49 0.69 16.66
C ILE A 98 11.54 0.48 15.57
N GLN A 99 11.15 -0.02 14.40
CA GLN A 99 12.06 -0.20 13.27
C GLN A 99 12.65 1.14 12.82
N PHE A 100 11.82 2.17 12.64
CA PHE A 100 12.22 3.51 12.25
C PHE A 100 13.14 4.16 13.29
N ASP A 101 12.77 4.09 14.57
CA ASP A 101 13.53 4.63 15.69
C ASP A 101 14.89 3.95 15.83
N ASN A 102 15.01 2.68 15.44
CA ASN A 102 16.28 1.93 15.43
C ASN A 102 17.14 2.15 14.18
N LEU A 103 16.66 2.87 13.15
CA LEU A 103 17.50 3.18 11.98
C LEU A 103 18.69 4.05 12.41
N LYS A 104 19.88 3.68 11.94
CA LYS A 104 21.09 4.48 12.04
C LYS A 104 21.90 4.36 10.76
N GLN A 105 22.61 5.42 10.42
CA GLN A 105 23.56 5.45 9.32
C GLN A 105 24.67 4.43 9.60
N LYS A 106 24.95 3.58 8.61
CA LYS A 106 26.07 2.65 8.63
C LYS A 106 27.22 3.20 7.79
N GLU A 107 27.76 2.40 6.88
CA GLU A 107 28.82 2.79 5.94
C GLU A 107 28.28 3.47 4.68
N GLU A 108 26.95 3.63 4.56
CA GLU A 108 26.32 4.28 3.42
C GLU A 108 26.56 5.80 3.37
N SER A 109 26.48 6.36 2.17
CA SER A 109 26.53 7.80 1.93
C SER A 109 25.35 8.54 2.56
N ILE A 110 25.47 9.86 2.70
CA ILE A 110 24.39 10.71 3.24
C ILE A 110 23.13 10.64 2.36
N SER A 111 23.29 10.57 1.04
CA SER A 111 22.16 10.45 0.11
C SER A 111 21.43 9.12 0.28
N GLU A 112 22.17 8.01 0.41
CA GLU A 112 21.59 6.69 0.67
C GLU A 112 20.92 6.63 2.06
N TRP A 113 21.50 7.28 3.06
CA TRP A 113 20.89 7.46 4.36
C TRP A 113 19.58 8.25 4.27
N PHE A 114 19.54 9.35 3.52
CA PHE A 114 18.35 10.19 3.34
C PHE A 114 17.18 9.43 2.71
N VAL A 115 17.44 8.51 1.77
CA VAL A 115 16.40 7.67 1.15
C VAL A 115 15.66 6.81 2.19
N LYS A 116 16.30 6.45 3.32
CA LYS A 116 15.65 5.69 4.40
C LYS A 116 14.53 6.47 5.10
N LYS A 117 14.32 7.76 4.80
CA LYS A 117 13.11 8.50 5.22
C LYS A 117 11.80 7.82 4.81
N HIS A 118 11.83 7.03 3.74
CA HIS A 118 10.67 6.25 3.30
C HIS A 118 10.11 5.35 4.41
N PHE A 119 10.92 4.86 5.36
CA PHE A 119 10.41 4.07 6.48
C PHE A 119 9.41 4.82 7.38
N ALA A 120 9.43 6.15 7.37
CA ALA A 120 8.47 6.98 8.10
C ALA A 120 7.05 6.87 7.55
N SER A 121 6.86 6.55 6.25
CA SER A 121 5.54 6.38 5.64
C SER A 121 4.75 5.27 6.32
N PHE A 122 5.44 4.22 6.78
CA PHE A 122 4.83 3.08 7.48
C PHE A 122 4.53 3.34 8.97
N CYS A 123 4.92 4.49 9.52
CA CYS A 123 4.84 4.77 10.95
C CYS A 123 3.55 5.52 11.35
N ASN A 124 2.73 5.91 10.38
CA ASN A 124 1.52 6.70 10.57
C ASN A 124 1.76 7.89 11.52
N PHE A 125 2.72 8.75 11.19
CA PHE A 125 3.04 9.95 11.97
C PHE A 125 2.04 11.10 11.73
N GLY A 126 1.27 11.07 10.65
CA GLY A 126 0.31 12.12 10.33
C GLY A 126 0.96 13.49 10.20
N VAL A 127 0.41 14.49 10.88
CA VAL A 127 0.84 15.89 10.77
C VAL A 127 2.29 16.14 11.18
N ILE A 128 2.86 15.30 12.05
CA ILE A 128 4.25 15.43 12.53
C ILE A 128 5.26 14.63 11.68
N LEU A 129 4.85 14.09 10.51
CA LEU A 129 5.73 13.29 9.66
C LEU A 129 7.04 14.01 9.31
N THR A 130 6.96 15.27 8.91
CA THR A 130 8.13 16.07 8.48
C THR A 130 9.11 16.27 9.62
N GLU A 131 8.61 16.60 10.82
CA GLU A 131 9.42 16.76 12.03
C GLU A 131 10.09 15.44 12.41
N ARG A 132 9.34 14.34 12.43
CA ARG A 132 9.87 12.99 12.75
C ARG A 132 10.92 12.52 11.76
N VAL A 133 10.75 12.81 10.48
CA VAL A 133 11.77 12.52 9.46
C VAL A 133 13.02 13.35 9.69
N LYS A 134 12.86 14.65 9.99
CA LYS A 134 13.98 15.56 10.25
C LYS A 134 14.79 15.12 11.47
N ASP A 135 14.13 14.92 12.61
CA ASP A 135 14.75 14.48 13.84
C ASP A 135 15.45 13.13 13.64
N LYS A 136 14.79 12.20 12.93
CA LYS A 136 15.38 10.89 12.68
C LYS A 136 16.60 10.95 11.77
N PHE A 137 16.56 11.80 10.75
CA PHE A 137 17.71 12.02 9.87
C PHE A 137 18.91 12.46 10.68
N VAL A 138 18.77 13.50 11.52
CA VAL A 138 19.87 14.02 12.34
C VAL A 138 20.30 13.01 13.42
N THR A 139 19.37 12.51 14.23
CA THR A 139 19.68 11.59 15.36
C THR A 139 20.18 10.22 14.91
N GLY A 140 19.93 9.84 13.65
CA GLY A 140 20.40 8.60 13.06
C GLY A 140 21.72 8.72 12.31
N LEU A 141 22.26 9.93 12.06
CA LEU A 141 23.54 10.10 11.39
C LEU A 141 24.70 9.51 12.20
N ARG A 142 25.73 9.05 11.48
CA ARG A 142 27.00 8.67 12.07
C ARG A 142 27.73 9.92 12.54
N SER A 143 28.47 9.81 13.65
CA SER A 143 29.34 10.88 14.14
C SER A 143 30.33 11.33 13.07
N GLY A 144 30.52 12.64 12.95
CA GLY A 144 31.42 13.27 11.99
C GLY A 144 31.01 14.70 11.68
N SER A 145 31.80 15.36 10.84
CA SER A 145 31.67 16.80 10.54
C SER A 145 30.29 17.22 10.04
N ILE A 146 29.57 16.35 9.35
CA ILE A 146 28.21 16.64 8.85
C ILE A 146 27.21 16.71 10.00
N LEU A 147 27.27 15.77 10.95
CA LEU A 147 26.41 15.81 12.12
C LEU A 147 26.74 17.02 12.99
N ASP A 148 28.03 17.29 13.22
CA ASP A 148 28.49 18.44 14.01
C ASP A 148 27.96 19.74 13.41
N ARG A 149 28.10 19.90 12.08
CA ARG A 149 27.61 21.07 11.37
C ARG A 149 26.09 21.20 11.45
N LEU A 150 25.34 20.10 11.33
CA LEU A 150 23.87 20.13 11.44
C LEU A 150 23.39 20.52 12.84
N CYS A 151 24.13 20.13 13.88
CA CYS A 151 23.82 20.50 15.26
C CYS A 151 24.08 21.99 15.57
N GLU A 152 24.80 22.71 14.71
CA GLU A 152 24.99 24.16 14.80
C GLU A 152 23.87 24.95 14.10
N GLU A 153 23.04 24.29 13.30
CA GLU A 153 21.97 24.93 12.52
C GLU A 153 20.71 25.13 13.37
N ASP A 154 19.90 26.13 13.00
CA ASP A 154 18.63 26.40 13.65
C ASP A 154 17.58 25.32 13.35
N GLU A 155 16.73 25.01 14.32
CA GLU A 155 15.69 23.98 14.20
C GLU A 155 14.69 24.23 13.07
N THR A 156 14.52 25.47 12.64
CA THR A 156 13.61 25.87 11.55
C THR A 156 14.11 25.50 10.16
N ARG A 157 15.39 25.09 10.01
CA ARG A 157 15.92 24.69 8.71
C ARG A 157 15.26 23.41 8.19
N THR A 158 14.95 23.43 6.89
CA THR A 158 14.39 22.29 6.17
C THR A 158 15.50 21.44 5.56
N LEU A 159 15.28 20.12 5.50
CA LEU A 159 16.12 19.18 4.76
C LEU A 159 15.79 19.31 3.25
N GLN A 160 16.37 20.30 2.58
CA GLN A 160 16.33 20.46 1.12
C GLN A 160 17.69 20.16 0.51
#